data_AF-A0A1S3K2U7-F1
#
_entry.id   AF-A0A1S3K2U7-F1
#
_cell.length_a   1.000
_cell.length_b   1.000
_cell.length_c   1.000
_cell.angle_alpha   90.00
_cell.angle_beta   90.00
_cell.angle_gamma   90.00
#
_symmetry.space_group_name_H-M   'P 1'
#
loop_
_entity.id
_entity.type
_entity.pdbx_description
1 polymer ?
#
loop_
_entity_poly.entity_id
_entity_poly.type
_entity_poly.pdbx_seq_one_letter_code
_entity_poly.pdbx_strand_id
1 'polypeptide(L)'
;MVEDHLSNRNTYAIDPDDPGVATTGHASYEEKMPCKFFMTPEGCWRGQECPFPHVAPGSVVTEEHREVFSVEDVENTVCPAENSWVAVEITSLYNPSHFYVTFPFGTRPLQHFISNELSDDGYEGSIGSEALELLMEEINEDYSSSVYRDTDLVGHACGEIVVAQFSDDDLWYRAKVIDTDMENEKVEVFYMDFGNTEWVSESRLRTIKKHYLELPFQAVECFLAGVEATSEDGTWTREGKEHFSQTTDGKVLFAKVVKRFSNCAIQVQLYDSSGETDVNIADALVESGYAKRTTDTVSPSSPKGNQGLKEKIVSWVPG
;
A
#
# COMPACT_ATOMS: atom_id res chain seq x y z
N MET A 1 30.47 65.42 -7.74
CA MET A 1 30.04 64.26 -8.56
C MET A 1 31.09 63.14 -8.52
N VAL A 2 31.72 62.89 -7.35
CA VAL A 2 32.78 61.86 -7.22
C VAL A 2 32.43 60.81 -6.14
N GLU A 3 31.19 60.81 -5.64
CA GLU A 3 30.80 59.96 -4.49
C GLU A 3 29.79 58.86 -4.84
N ASP A 4 29.26 58.79 -6.06
CA ASP A 4 28.30 57.75 -6.46
C ASP A 4 28.92 56.49 -7.07
N HIS A 5 30.21 56.51 -7.46
CA HIS A 5 30.85 55.36 -8.11
C HIS A 5 31.35 54.29 -7.13
N LEU A 6 31.37 54.58 -5.82
CA LEU A 6 31.81 53.67 -4.78
C LEU A 6 30.67 53.21 -3.85
N SER A 7 29.42 53.45 -4.24
CA SER A 7 28.27 52.91 -3.52
C SER A 7 28.22 51.39 -3.69
N ASN A 8 28.12 50.66 -2.58
CA ASN A 8 27.89 49.20 -2.55
C ASN A 8 26.55 48.77 -3.21
N ARG A 9 25.78 49.73 -3.74
CA ARG A 9 24.56 49.49 -4.53
C ARG A 9 24.77 49.56 -6.05
N ASN A 10 25.97 49.88 -6.53
CA ASN A 10 26.29 49.81 -7.97
C ASN A 10 26.79 48.41 -8.33
N THR A 11 25.87 47.53 -8.71
CA THR A 11 26.17 46.23 -9.29
C THR A 11 26.45 46.40 -10.78
N TYR A 12 27.73 46.45 -11.17
CA TYR A 12 28.16 46.37 -12.59
C TYR A 12 28.00 44.95 -13.18
N ALA A 13 27.05 44.16 -12.66
CA ALA A 13 26.84 42.75 -13.00
C ALA A 13 25.57 42.56 -13.85
N ILE A 14 25.26 43.54 -14.68
CA ILE A 14 24.17 43.48 -15.65
C ILE A 14 24.87 43.38 -17.00
N ASP A 15 24.82 42.21 -17.62
CA ASP A 15 25.27 42.02 -19.00
C ASP A 15 24.19 42.59 -19.93
N PRO A 16 24.44 43.74 -20.58
CA PRO A 16 23.43 44.37 -21.45
C PRO A 16 23.22 43.61 -22.77
N ASP A 17 24.05 42.61 -23.07
CA ASP A 17 23.92 41.76 -24.27
C ASP A 17 23.06 40.51 -24.00
N ASP A 18 22.56 40.32 -22.77
CA ASP A 18 21.58 39.29 -22.44
C ASP A 18 20.13 39.77 -22.76
N PRO A 19 19.43 39.14 -23.73
CA PRO A 19 18.09 39.55 -24.15
C PRO A 19 17.02 39.42 -23.04
N GLY A 20 17.23 38.57 -22.03
CA GLY A 20 16.34 38.43 -20.88
C GLY A 20 16.50 39.55 -19.85
N VAL A 21 17.73 40.06 -19.70
CA VAL A 21 18.07 41.17 -18.81
C VAL A 21 17.58 42.51 -19.37
N ALA A 22 17.65 42.67 -20.70
CA ALA A 22 17.16 43.87 -21.39
C ALA A 22 15.63 44.07 -21.32
N THR A 23 14.86 43.01 -21.08
CA THR A 23 13.39 43.06 -21.03
C THR A 23 12.80 43.14 -19.62
N THR A 24 13.50 42.62 -18.60
CA THR A 24 12.93 42.45 -17.24
C THR A 24 13.62 43.27 -16.16
N GLY A 25 14.80 43.84 -16.42
CA GLY A 25 15.48 44.75 -15.49
C GLY A 25 15.97 44.13 -14.18
N HIS A 26 15.84 42.82 -14.00
CA HIS A 26 16.30 42.08 -12.82
C HIS A 26 16.90 40.74 -13.25
N ALA A 27 18.13 40.46 -12.79
CA ALA A 27 18.71 39.13 -12.88
C ALA A 27 17.97 38.22 -11.89
N SER A 28 17.30 37.18 -12.40
CA SER A 28 16.81 36.06 -11.59
C SER A 28 18.01 35.33 -10.99
N TYR A 29 18.35 35.70 -9.75
CA TYR A 29 19.29 34.94 -8.94
C TYR A 29 18.65 33.58 -8.62
N GLU A 30 19.46 32.52 -8.75
CA GLU A 30 19.25 31.13 -8.30
C GLU A 30 19.12 30.02 -9.36
N GLU A 31 19.77 30.17 -10.52
CA GLU A 31 20.40 29.03 -11.19
C GLU A 31 21.93 29.16 -11.04
N LYS A 32 22.55 28.40 -10.14
CA LYS A 32 24.02 28.38 -10.03
C LYS A 32 24.60 27.72 -11.27
N MET A 33 24.98 28.53 -12.25
CA MET A 33 25.64 28.07 -13.48
C MET A 33 26.79 27.08 -13.18
N PRO A 34 26.83 25.91 -13.85
CA PRO A 34 27.86 24.92 -13.61
C PRO A 34 29.26 25.46 -13.94
N CYS A 35 30.26 24.91 -13.26
CA CYS A 35 31.64 25.33 -13.43
C CYS A 35 32.12 25.06 -14.86
N LYS A 36 32.26 26.12 -15.65
CA LYS A 36 32.80 26.07 -17.02
C LYS A 36 34.21 25.47 -17.14
N PHE A 37 34.95 25.39 -16.04
CA PHE A 37 36.31 24.86 -16.00
C PHE A 37 36.39 23.39 -15.58
N PHE A 38 35.30 22.79 -15.08
CA PHE A 38 35.31 21.38 -14.68
C PHE A 38 35.62 20.44 -15.85
N MET A 39 35.14 20.80 -17.04
CA MET A 39 35.25 20.01 -18.27
C MET A 39 36.49 20.30 -19.13
N THR A 40 37.37 21.20 -18.70
CA THR A 40 38.63 21.43 -19.44
C THR A 40 39.56 20.23 -19.25
N PRO A 41 40.49 19.96 -20.18
CA PRO A 41 41.47 18.86 -20.04
C PRO A 41 42.33 18.96 -18.77
N GLU A 42 42.47 20.17 -18.23
CA GLU A 42 43.21 20.48 -17.02
C GLU A 42 42.35 20.40 -15.74
N GLY A 43 41.02 20.26 -15.89
CA GLY A 43 40.05 20.27 -14.81
C GLY A 43 39.86 21.62 -14.13
N CYS A 44 38.92 21.69 -13.19
CA CYS A 44 38.74 22.91 -12.39
C CYS A 44 39.92 23.07 -11.41
N TRP A 45 40.70 24.13 -11.59
CA TRP A 45 41.82 24.51 -10.74
C TRP A 45 41.47 24.79 -9.27
N ARG A 46 40.19 24.98 -8.95
CA ARG A 46 39.69 25.15 -7.56
C ARG A 46 39.26 23.83 -6.90
N GLY A 47 39.22 22.73 -7.64
CA GLY A 47 38.85 21.42 -7.09
C GLY A 47 37.53 21.45 -6.31
N GLN A 48 37.52 20.84 -5.12
CA GLN A 48 36.34 20.76 -4.24
C GLN A 48 35.96 22.10 -3.58
N GLU A 49 36.82 23.12 -3.66
CA GLU A 49 36.56 24.47 -3.12
C GLU A 49 35.98 25.41 -4.18
N CYS A 50 35.51 24.87 -5.31
CA CYS A 50 34.90 25.66 -6.36
C CYS A 50 33.51 26.16 -5.93
N PRO A 51 33.21 27.47 -6.06
CA PRO A 51 31.89 28.01 -5.74
C PRO A 51 30.80 27.67 -6.76
N PHE A 52 31.16 27.02 -7.87
CA PHE A 52 30.25 26.60 -8.95
C PHE A 52 30.18 25.06 -9.03
N PRO A 53 29.00 24.48 -9.23
CA PRO A 53 28.82 23.02 -9.19
C PRO A 53 29.56 22.32 -10.33
N HIS A 54 30.21 21.19 -10.01
CA HIS A 54 30.97 20.35 -10.94
C HIS A 54 30.09 19.20 -11.44
N VAL A 55 29.32 19.46 -12.50
CA VAL A 55 28.35 18.51 -13.06
C VAL A 55 28.80 18.03 -14.44
N ALA A 56 28.78 16.71 -14.69
CA ALA A 56 29.08 16.16 -16.00
C ALA A 56 27.85 16.25 -16.94
N PRO A 57 28.02 16.49 -18.26
CA PRO A 57 26.91 16.54 -19.20
C PRO A 57 26.21 15.18 -19.29
N GLY A 58 24.89 15.18 -19.12
CA GLY A 58 24.07 13.95 -19.11
C GLY A 58 23.81 13.38 -17.71
N SER A 59 24.31 14.02 -16.65
CA SER A 59 23.85 13.73 -15.29
C SER A 59 22.48 14.38 -15.09
N VAL A 60 21.41 13.59 -15.02
CA VAL A 60 20.16 14.06 -14.41
C VAL A 60 20.37 13.92 -12.91
N VAL A 61 20.60 15.04 -12.24
CA VAL A 61 20.61 15.10 -10.77
C VAL A 61 19.32 15.81 -10.39
N THR A 62 18.34 15.08 -9.89
CA THR A 62 17.28 15.67 -9.08
C THR A 62 17.92 16.01 -7.74
N GLU A 63 18.00 17.29 -7.39
CA GLU A 63 18.72 17.79 -6.20
C GLU A 63 18.03 17.51 -4.86
N GLU A 64 17.05 16.60 -4.80
CA GLU A 64 16.46 16.15 -3.53
C GLU A 64 16.71 14.66 -3.35
N HIS A 65 17.61 14.32 -2.42
CA HIS A 65 17.73 12.98 -1.88
C HIS A 65 16.53 12.71 -0.95
N ARG A 66 15.35 12.51 -1.52
CA ARG A 66 14.16 12.05 -0.77
C ARG A 66 14.17 10.53 -0.73
N GLU A 67 13.97 9.97 0.47
CA GLU A 67 13.76 8.53 0.61
C GLU A 67 12.38 8.19 0.05
N VAL A 68 12.37 7.43 -1.04
CA VAL A 68 11.18 6.86 -1.66
C VAL A 68 11.23 5.36 -1.39
N PHE A 69 10.13 4.80 -0.91
CA PHE A 69 10.01 3.37 -0.63
C PHE A 69 9.17 2.72 -1.71
N SER A 70 9.64 1.60 -2.25
CA SER A 70 8.85 0.73 -3.12
C SER A 70 8.57 -0.61 -2.46
N VAL A 71 7.63 -1.39 -3.01
CA VAL A 71 7.35 -2.74 -2.51
C VAL A 71 8.56 -3.67 -2.62
N GLU A 72 9.41 -3.48 -3.62
CA GLU A 72 10.63 -4.28 -3.77
C GLU A 72 11.63 -4.01 -2.63
N ASP A 73 11.60 -2.81 -2.06
CA ASP A 73 12.43 -2.43 -0.91
C ASP A 73 11.86 -2.95 0.42
N VAL A 74 10.60 -3.41 0.42
CA VAL A 74 9.80 -3.71 1.61
C VAL A 74 9.05 -5.04 1.43
N GLU A 75 9.74 -6.18 1.59
CA GLU A 75 9.13 -7.52 1.60
C GLU A 75 8.32 -7.78 2.89
N ASN A 76 7.19 -7.11 3.06
CA ASN A 76 6.50 -7.10 4.36
C ASN A 76 5.15 -7.81 4.42
N THR A 77 4.61 -8.39 3.35
CA THR A 77 3.35 -9.16 3.46
C THR A 77 3.63 -10.58 3.94
N VAL A 78 3.14 -10.91 5.15
CA VAL A 78 3.17 -12.28 5.68
C VAL A 78 1.87 -12.98 5.28
N CYS A 79 1.96 -14.17 4.69
CA CYS A 79 0.79 -14.98 4.37
C CYS A 79 0.87 -16.37 5.03
N PRO A 80 -0.28 -17.01 5.29
CA PRO A 80 -0.35 -18.29 5.97
C PRO A 80 0.26 -19.44 5.15
N ALA A 81 0.61 -20.53 5.83
CA ALA A 81 1.15 -21.72 5.19
C ALA A 81 0.07 -22.46 4.37
N GLU A 82 0.48 -23.10 3.27
CA GLU A 82 -0.41 -24.02 2.55
C GLU A 82 -0.91 -25.13 3.46
N ASN A 83 -2.16 -25.56 3.24
CA ASN A 83 -2.85 -26.55 4.06
C ASN A 83 -3.05 -26.13 5.53
N SER A 84 -2.86 -24.86 5.88
CA SER A 84 -3.24 -24.35 7.21
C SER A 84 -4.70 -23.90 7.26
N TRP A 85 -5.28 -23.92 8.47
CA TRP A 85 -6.55 -23.25 8.75
C TRP A 85 -6.24 -21.91 9.42
N VAL A 86 -6.87 -20.85 8.96
CA VAL A 86 -6.78 -19.50 9.53
C VAL A 86 -8.16 -18.86 9.59
N ALA A 87 -8.33 -17.89 10.47
CA ALA A 87 -9.50 -17.03 10.49
C ALA A 87 -9.20 -15.78 9.67
N VAL A 88 -10.16 -15.34 8.87
CA VAL A 88 -10.01 -14.23 7.92
C VAL A 88 -11.24 -13.32 7.95
N GLU A 89 -11.03 -12.06 7.62
CA GLU A 89 -12.10 -11.11 7.32
C GLU A 89 -11.88 -10.57 5.92
N ILE A 90 -12.95 -10.44 5.12
CA ILE A 90 -12.85 -9.84 3.79
C ILE A 90 -12.86 -8.33 3.93
N THR A 91 -11.81 -7.66 3.48
CA THR A 91 -11.67 -6.19 3.57
C THR A 91 -11.95 -5.47 2.26
N SER A 92 -11.72 -6.14 1.12
CA SER A 92 -12.04 -5.59 -0.20
C SER A 92 -12.50 -6.73 -1.12
N LEU A 93 -13.60 -6.52 -1.85
CA LEU A 93 -14.27 -7.56 -2.61
C LEU A 93 -14.53 -7.08 -4.05
N TYR A 94 -13.86 -7.69 -5.02
CA TYR A 94 -14.12 -7.44 -6.45
C TYR A 94 -15.04 -8.51 -7.03
N ASN A 95 -14.76 -9.78 -6.73
CA ASN A 95 -15.56 -10.96 -7.09
C ASN A 95 -15.03 -12.22 -6.36
N PRO A 96 -15.70 -13.38 -6.42
CA PRO A 96 -15.20 -14.61 -5.78
C PRO A 96 -13.83 -15.08 -6.28
N SER A 97 -13.41 -14.68 -7.48
CA SER A 97 -12.08 -14.97 -8.01
C SER A 97 -11.08 -13.82 -7.81
N HIS A 98 -11.41 -12.78 -7.02
CA HIS A 98 -10.47 -11.71 -6.67
C HIS A 98 -11.04 -10.90 -5.50
N PHE A 99 -10.46 -11.07 -4.31
CA PHE A 99 -10.81 -10.33 -3.10
C PHE A 99 -9.58 -10.25 -2.19
N TYR A 100 -9.62 -9.39 -1.17
CA TYR A 100 -8.57 -9.24 -0.18
C TYR A 100 -9.09 -9.57 1.20
N VAL A 101 -8.21 -10.14 2.01
CA VAL A 101 -8.51 -10.47 3.41
C VAL A 101 -7.44 -9.94 4.34
N THR A 102 -7.84 -9.74 5.59
CA THR A 102 -6.95 -9.60 6.74
C THR A 102 -7.07 -10.82 7.64
N PHE A 103 -6.12 -10.97 8.57
CA PHE A 103 -6.08 -12.07 9.52
C PHE A 103 -6.27 -11.51 10.93
N PRO A 104 -7.50 -11.44 11.46
CA PRO A 104 -7.75 -10.84 12.77
C PRO A 104 -6.90 -11.49 13.86
N PHE A 105 -6.65 -12.80 13.77
CA PHE A 105 -5.81 -13.56 14.71
C PHE A 105 -4.39 -13.84 14.20
N GLY A 106 -3.94 -13.12 13.18
CA GLY A 106 -2.66 -13.33 12.53
C GLY A 106 -2.61 -14.58 11.63
N THR A 107 -1.46 -14.79 10.98
CA THR A 107 -1.29 -15.78 9.90
C THR A 107 -0.94 -17.19 10.38
N ARG A 108 -0.86 -17.41 11.70
CA ARG A 108 -0.51 -18.71 12.28
C ARG A 108 -1.69 -19.68 12.16
N PRO A 109 -1.43 -20.98 11.90
CA PRO A 109 -2.49 -21.98 11.87
C PRO A 109 -3.30 -21.99 13.17
N LEU A 110 -4.62 -22.09 13.06
CA LEU A 110 -5.54 -22.07 14.21
C LEU A 110 -5.19 -23.13 15.27
N GLN A 111 -4.64 -24.27 14.87
CA GLN A 111 -4.22 -25.33 15.81
C GLN A 111 -3.20 -24.84 16.86
N HIS A 112 -2.37 -23.84 16.54
CA HIS A 112 -1.40 -23.26 17.49
C HIS A 112 -2.09 -22.52 18.65
N PHE A 113 -3.27 -21.97 18.43
CA PHE A 113 -4.04 -21.27 19.45
C PHE A 113 -4.74 -22.23 20.43
N ILE A 114 -4.87 -23.52 20.07
CA ILE A 114 -5.41 -24.55 20.97
C ILE A 114 -4.33 -25.09 21.90
N SER A 115 -3.11 -25.29 21.38
CA SER A 115 -2.04 -25.95 22.13
C SER A 115 -1.43 -25.06 23.22
N ASN A 116 -1.54 -23.74 23.09
CA ASN A 116 -1.08 -22.78 24.08
C ASN A 116 -2.23 -22.31 24.99
N GLU A 117 -2.77 -23.23 25.80
CA GLU A 117 -3.01 -22.84 27.19
C GLU A 117 -1.66 -23.03 27.90
N LEU A 118 -1.03 -21.93 28.32
CA LEU A 118 0.18 -21.89 29.17
C LEU A 118 1.52 -22.16 28.45
N SER A 119 2.02 -21.18 27.70
CA SER A 119 3.46 -20.90 27.73
C SER A 119 3.67 -19.39 27.67
N ASP A 120 3.99 -18.85 28.84
CA ASP A 120 4.61 -17.56 29.13
C ASP A 120 5.95 -17.43 28.40
N ASP A 121 5.90 -17.39 27.06
CA ASP A 121 7.04 -17.16 26.20
C ASP A 121 6.91 -15.75 25.59
N GLY A 122 6.83 -14.74 26.45
CA GLY A 122 7.37 -13.38 26.31
C GLY A 122 7.29 -12.60 24.98
N TYR A 123 6.45 -12.99 24.02
CA TYR A 123 6.20 -12.24 22.78
C TYR A 123 4.71 -12.31 22.46
N GLU A 124 3.96 -11.65 23.34
CA GLU A 124 2.59 -11.19 23.13
C GLU A 124 2.64 -10.05 22.10
N GLY A 125 3.06 -10.38 20.87
CA GLY A 125 2.95 -9.48 19.74
C GLY A 125 1.48 -9.39 19.40
N SER A 126 0.92 -8.18 19.54
CA SER A 126 -0.47 -7.84 19.24
C SER A 126 -1.06 -8.73 18.16
N ILE A 127 -2.19 -9.33 18.52
CA ILE A 127 -3.13 -9.96 17.58
C ILE A 127 -3.25 -9.01 16.38
N GLY A 128 -3.12 -9.49 15.14
CA GLY A 128 -2.86 -8.66 13.95
C GLY A 128 -3.75 -7.40 13.80
N SER A 129 -5.00 -7.48 14.29
CA SER A 129 -5.93 -6.33 14.39
C SER A 129 -5.41 -5.19 15.27
N GLU A 130 -4.97 -5.48 16.51
CA GLU A 130 -4.56 -4.46 17.47
C GLU A 130 -3.33 -3.66 16.99
N ALA A 131 -2.39 -4.34 16.32
CA ALA A 131 -1.20 -3.68 15.79
C ALA A 131 -1.55 -2.72 14.65
N LEU A 132 -2.50 -3.09 13.79
CA LEU A 132 -3.00 -2.22 12.72
C LEU A 132 -3.78 -1.03 13.31
N GLU A 133 -4.61 -1.26 14.32
CA GLU A 133 -5.37 -0.20 15.00
C GLU A 133 -4.43 0.86 15.60
N LEU A 134 -3.40 0.45 16.34
CA LEU A 134 -2.39 1.35 16.89
C LEU A 134 -1.64 2.12 15.80
N LEU A 135 -1.24 1.43 14.72
CA LEU A 135 -0.60 2.07 13.57
C LEU A 135 -1.51 3.13 12.93
N MET A 136 -2.80 2.83 12.78
CA MET A 136 -3.77 3.76 12.21
C MET A 136 -3.99 4.98 13.10
N GLU A 137 -4.04 4.81 14.42
CA GLU A 137 -4.10 5.92 15.37
C GLU A 137 -2.88 6.84 15.23
N GLU A 138 -1.67 6.27 15.22
CA GLU A 138 -0.43 7.04 15.08
C GLU A 138 -0.31 7.77 13.74
N ILE A 139 -0.65 7.10 12.62
CA ILE A 139 -0.67 7.73 11.30
C ILE A 139 -1.66 8.89 11.31
N ASN A 140 -2.88 8.69 11.82
CA ASN A 140 -3.89 9.73 11.77
C ASN A 140 -3.57 10.91 12.70
N GLU A 141 -2.93 10.68 13.84
CA GLU A 141 -2.42 11.77 14.69
C GLU A 141 -1.34 12.59 13.98
N ASP A 142 -0.39 11.92 13.31
CA ASP A 142 0.75 12.56 12.66
C ASP A 142 0.38 13.34 11.38
N TYR A 143 -0.41 12.74 10.48
CA TYR A 143 -0.70 13.31 9.16
C TYR A 143 -1.92 14.24 9.14
N SER A 144 -2.79 14.19 10.15
CA SER A 144 -3.88 15.17 10.30
C SER A 144 -3.41 16.50 10.90
N SER A 145 -2.17 16.56 11.40
CA SER A 145 -1.60 17.78 11.98
C SER A 145 -1.45 18.88 10.94
N SER A 146 -1.98 20.07 11.22
CA SER A 146 -1.85 21.26 10.33
C SER A 146 -0.41 21.77 10.18
N VAL A 147 0.52 21.25 10.99
CA VAL A 147 1.95 21.52 10.89
C VAL A 147 2.64 20.55 9.92
N TYR A 148 1.97 19.48 9.50
CA TYR A 148 2.49 18.58 8.47
C TYR A 148 2.66 19.39 7.17
N ARG A 149 3.91 19.53 6.76
CA ARG A 149 4.26 20.09 5.45
C ARG A 149 4.88 18.94 4.68
N ASP A 150 4.17 18.50 3.64
CA ASP A 150 4.88 17.81 2.57
C ASP A 150 5.74 18.89 1.92
N THR A 151 7.04 18.84 2.16
CA THR A 151 7.95 19.91 1.73
C THR A 151 8.19 19.85 0.23
N ASP A 152 7.91 18.70 -0.40
CA ASP A 152 8.37 18.40 -1.74
C ASP A 152 7.18 17.86 -2.57
N LEU A 153 6.61 18.74 -3.41
CA LEU A 153 5.66 18.36 -4.47
C LEU A 153 6.44 17.61 -5.55
N VAL A 154 6.59 16.31 -5.39
CA VAL A 154 7.22 15.43 -6.37
C VAL A 154 6.13 14.59 -7.01
N GLY A 155 6.11 14.52 -8.34
CA GLY A 155 5.21 13.62 -9.06
C GLY A 155 5.42 12.19 -8.58
N HIS A 156 4.36 11.58 -8.05
CA HIS A 156 4.42 10.24 -7.49
C HIS A 156 4.66 9.20 -8.59
N ALA A 157 5.58 8.26 -8.34
CA ALA A 157 5.87 7.20 -9.30
C ALA A 157 5.06 5.94 -9.01
N CYS A 158 4.66 5.21 -10.05
CA CYS A 158 4.06 3.88 -9.88
C CYS A 158 5.00 2.97 -9.06
N GLY A 159 4.46 2.32 -8.04
CA GLY A 159 5.18 1.47 -7.09
C GLY A 159 5.63 2.18 -5.81
N GLU A 160 5.58 3.52 -5.75
CA GLU A 160 5.88 4.29 -4.55
C GLU A 160 4.88 4.03 -3.43
N ILE A 161 5.38 3.84 -2.21
CA ILE A 161 4.60 3.74 -0.99
C ILE A 161 4.44 5.13 -0.39
N VAL A 162 3.18 5.49 -0.14
CA VAL A 162 2.73 6.80 0.35
C VAL A 162 1.75 6.60 1.51
N VAL A 163 1.35 7.69 2.13
CA VAL A 163 0.15 7.76 2.96
C VAL A 163 -0.93 8.50 2.16
N ALA A 164 -2.07 7.86 1.95
CA ALA A 164 -3.18 8.41 1.20
C ALA A 164 -4.39 8.62 2.11
N GLN A 165 -5.08 9.74 1.94
CA GLN A 165 -6.33 10.02 2.63
C GLN A 165 -7.51 9.37 1.87
N PHE A 166 -8.31 8.55 2.53
CA PHE A 166 -9.43 7.82 1.92
C PHE A 166 -10.70 8.68 1.84
N SER A 167 -11.42 8.69 0.72
CA SER A 167 -12.56 9.60 0.48
C SER A 167 -13.72 9.45 1.44
N ASP A 168 -13.95 8.24 1.94
CA ASP A 168 -15.22 7.95 2.61
C ASP A 168 -15.20 8.38 4.08
N ASP A 169 -14.02 8.42 4.72
CA ASP A 169 -13.85 8.78 6.14
C ASP A 169 -12.83 9.89 6.41
N ASP A 170 -12.13 10.38 5.39
CA ASP A 170 -11.08 11.39 5.48
C ASP A 170 -9.91 11.02 6.41
N LEU A 171 -9.70 9.71 6.66
CA LEU A 171 -8.56 9.20 7.42
C LEU A 171 -7.38 8.86 6.50
N TRP A 172 -6.19 8.82 7.07
CA TRP A 172 -4.92 8.56 6.41
C TRP A 172 -4.50 7.09 6.56
N TYR A 173 -4.04 6.50 5.46
CA TYR A 173 -3.73 5.08 5.34
C TYR A 173 -2.45 4.83 4.55
N ARG A 174 -1.77 3.72 4.83
CA ARG A 174 -0.66 3.26 3.98
C ARG A 174 -1.19 2.84 2.62
N ALA A 175 -0.60 3.38 1.57
CA ALA A 175 -1.03 3.11 0.22
C ALA A 175 0.16 2.99 -0.73
N LYS A 176 -0.07 2.34 -1.87
CA LYS A 176 0.88 2.23 -2.97
C LYS A 176 0.31 2.88 -4.20
N VAL A 177 1.10 3.69 -4.87
CA VAL A 177 0.73 4.29 -6.16
C VAL A 177 0.74 3.19 -7.23
N ILE A 178 -0.38 3.02 -7.93
CA ILE A 178 -0.53 1.98 -8.96
C ILE A 178 -0.74 2.55 -10.36
N ASP A 179 -1.22 3.79 -10.47
CA ASP A 179 -1.33 4.52 -11.73
C ASP A 179 -1.32 6.04 -11.50
N THR A 180 -1.07 6.82 -12.56
CA THR A 180 -1.04 8.30 -12.52
C THR A 180 -1.71 8.88 -13.75
N ASP A 181 -2.64 9.81 -13.55
CA ASP A 181 -3.28 10.60 -14.59
C ASP A 181 -2.81 12.05 -14.49
N MET A 182 -1.77 12.34 -15.28
CA MET A 182 -1.14 13.66 -15.33
C MET A 182 -2.05 14.75 -15.94
N GLU A 183 -3.04 14.38 -16.75
CA GLU A 183 -3.95 15.35 -17.37
C GLU A 183 -4.97 15.87 -16.35
N ASN A 184 -5.41 14.99 -15.44
CA ASN A 184 -6.42 15.30 -14.43
C ASN A 184 -5.84 15.51 -13.02
N GLU A 185 -4.51 15.48 -12.87
CA GLU A 185 -3.80 15.61 -11.58
C GLU A 185 -4.30 14.61 -10.52
N LYS A 186 -4.52 13.36 -10.96
CA LYS A 186 -4.98 12.27 -10.10
C LYS A 186 -3.99 11.13 -10.06
N VAL A 187 -3.99 10.44 -8.94
CA VAL A 187 -3.15 9.28 -8.68
C VAL A 187 -4.04 8.15 -8.21
N GLU A 188 -3.91 6.98 -8.83
CA GLU A 188 -4.57 5.78 -8.34
C GLU A 188 -3.71 5.13 -7.28
N VAL A 189 -4.30 4.89 -6.12
CA VAL A 189 -3.64 4.25 -4.99
C VAL A 189 -4.32 2.94 -4.62
N PHE A 190 -3.52 2.00 -4.14
CA PHE A 190 -3.94 0.73 -3.53
C PHE A 190 -3.67 0.79 -2.02
N TYR A 191 -4.71 0.69 -1.21
CA TYR A 191 -4.61 0.71 0.26
C TYR A 191 -4.05 -0.62 0.76
N MET A 192 -2.81 -0.60 1.26
CA MET A 192 -2.01 -1.82 1.46
C MET A 192 -2.51 -2.70 2.61
N ASP A 193 -3.35 -2.15 3.49
CA ASP A 193 -3.91 -2.85 4.64
C ASP A 193 -5.35 -3.30 4.44
N PHE A 194 -6.01 -2.84 3.36
CA PHE A 194 -7.44 -3.11 3.09
C PHE A 194 -7.70 -3.74 1.72
N GLY A 195 -6.85 -3.47 0.73
CA GLY A 195 -6.90 -4.09 -0.59
C GLY A 195 -7.86 -3.42 -1.59
N ASN A 196 -8.48 -2.30 -1.24
CA ASN A 196 -9.25 -1.46 -2.17
C ASN A 196 -8.35 -0.44 -2.88
N THR A 197 -8.85 0.11 -3.98
CA THR A 197 -8.19 1.17 -4.74
C THR A 197 -9.05 2.43 -4.83
N GLU A 198 -8.41 3.60 -4.96
CA GLU A 198 -9.09 4.88 -5.16
C GLU A 198 -8.25 5.79 -6.05
N TRP A 199 -8.90 6.58 -6.91
CA TRP A 199 -8.29 7.72 -7.58
C TRP A 199 -8.40 8.97 -6.70
N VAL A 200 -7.28 9.40 -6.14
CA VAL A 200 -7.20 10.58 -5.27
C VAL A 200 -6.44 11.72 -5.94
N SER A 201 -6.69 12.95 -5.49
CA SER A 201 -5.85 14.10 -5.87
C SER A 201 -4.51 14.05 -5.13
N GLU A 202 -3.46 14.63 -5.71
CA GLU A 202 -2.14 14.74 -5.06
C GLU A 202 -2.21 15.40 -3.67
N SER A 203 -3.16 16.31 -3.46
CA SER A 203 -3.40 16.95 -2.16
C SER A 203 -3.79 15.98 -1.03
N ARG A 204 -4.19 14.74 -1.36
CA ARG A 204 -4.53 13.66 -0.44
C ARG A 204 -3.43 12.61 -0.32
N LEU A 205 -2.25 12.87 -0.88
CA LEU A 205 -1.07 12.03 -0.78
C LEU A 205 -0.01 12.70 0.06
N ARG A 206 0.69 11.90 0.87
CA ARG A 206 1.83 12.32 1.67
C ARG A 206 2.92 11.28 1.65
N THR A 207 4.15 11.70 1.85
CA THR A 207 5.29 10.78 2.00
C THR A 207 5.15 9.93 3.25
N ILE A 208 5.35 8.63 3.13
CA ILE A 208 5.37 7.74 4.29
C ILE A 208 6.67 7.86 5.08
N LYS A 209 6.56 8.02 6.40
CA LYS A 209 7.68 7.90 7.33
C LYS A 209 8.09 6.45 7.48
N LYS A 210 9.40 6.19 7.48
CA LYS A 210 9.99 4.85 7.48
C LYS A 210 9.49 3.91 8.58
N HIS A 211 9.26 4.40 9.80
CA HIS A 211 8.82 3.54 10.91
C HIS A 211 7.42 2.95 10.70
N TYR A 212 6.56 3.59 9.90
CA TYR A 212 5.25 3.04 9.53
C TYR A 212 5.33 1.86 8.56
N LEU A 213 6.52 1.54 8.06
CA LEU A 213 6.77 0.35 7.24
C LEU A 213 7.12 -0.88 8.09
N GLU A 214 7.37 -0.74 9.40
CA GLU A 214 7.79 -1.87 10.26
C GLU A 214 6.69 -2.93 10.41
N LEU A 215 5.42 -2.52 10.46
CA LEU A 215 4.30 -3.45 10.45
C LEU A 215 4.14 -4.06 9.05
N PRO A 216 4.01 -5.38 8.92
CA PRO A 216 3.55 -6.05 7.70
C PRO A 216 2.34 -5.37 7.04
N PHE A 217 2.26 -5.41 5.71
CA PHE A 217 1.02 -5.02 5.02
C PHE A 217 -0.05 -6.09 5.26
N GLN A 218 -1.25 -5.66 5.66
CA GLN A 218 -2.25 -6.57 6.19
C GLN A 218 -3.15 -7.21 5.11
N ALA A 219 -3.35 -6.54 3.97
CA ALA A 219 -4.21 -7.07 2.91
C ALA A 219 -3.51 -8.18 2.12
N VAL A 220 -4.12 -9.36 2.11
CA VAL A 220 -3.66 -10.50 1.30
C VAL A 220 -4.66 -10.81 0.20
N GLU A 221 -4.19 -10.78 -1.03
CA GLU A 221 -4.96 -11.13 -2.22
C GLU A 221 -5.38 -12.61 -2.19
N CYS A 222 -6.65 -12.86 -2.44
CA CYS A 222 -7.30 -14.15 -2.26
C CYS A 222 -8.18 -14.54 -3.45
N PHE A 223 -8.25 -15.86 -3.67
CA PHE A 223 -9.04 -16.50 -4.71
C PHE A 223 -9.87 -17.64 -4.10
N LEU A 224 -11.18 -17.68 -4.36
CA LEU A 224 -12.03 -18.77 -3.88
C LEU A 224 -11.71 -20.06 -4.67
N ALA A 225 -11.41 -21.13 -3.96
CA ALA A 225 -11.05 -22.42 -4.55
C ALA A 225 -12.28 -23.20 -5.02
N GLY A 226 -12.11 -23.96 -6.11
CA GLY A 226 -13.07 -25.01 -6.51
C GLY A 226 -14.31 -24.50 -7.26
N VAL A 227 -14.38 -23.20 -7.57
CA VAL A 227 -15.48 -22.58 -8.31
C VAL A 227 -14.99 -21.55 -9.32
N GLU A 228 -15.77 -21.38 -10.38
CA GLU A 228 -15.59 -20.38 -11.42
C GLU A 228 -16.95 -19.79 -11.83
N ALA A 229 -16.92 -18.66 -12.53
CA ALA A 229 -18.13 -18.01 -13.02
C ALA A 229 -18.91 -18.92 -14.00
N THR A 230 -20.23 -18.77 -14.02
CA THR A 230 -21.10 -19.55 -14.92
C THR A 230 -20.96 -19.14 -16.38
N SER A 231 -20.54 -17.90 -16.63
CA SER A 231 -20.26 -17.37 -17.97
C SER A 231 -19.10 -18.10 -18.65
N GLU A 232 -19.09 -18.05 -19.99
CA GLU A 232 -18.04 -18.68 -20.80
C GLU A 232 -16.75 -17.84 -20.84
N ASP A 233 -16.86 -16.53 -20.64
CA ASP A 233 -15.74 -15.58 -20.61
C ASP A 233 -15.07 -15.48 -19.22
N GLY A 234 -15.58 -16.20 -18.22
CA GLY A 234 -15.08 -16.19 -16.84
C GLY A 234 -15.52 -14.97 -16.02
N THR A 235 -16.38 -14.11 -16.57
CA THR A 235 -16.87 -12.91 -15.88
C THR A 235 -17.97 -13.25 -14.86
N TRP A 236 -17.76 -12.91 -13.59
CA TRP A 236 -18.80 -13.04 -12.56
C TRP A 236 -19.97 -12.08 -12.81
N THR A 237 -21.19 -12.61 -12.76
CA THR A 237 -22.41 -11.79 -12.83
C THR A 237 -22.50 -10.86 -11.62
N ARG A 238 -23.21 -9.74 -11.77
CA ARG A 238 -23.43 -8.80 -10.67
C ARG A 238 -24.12 -9.49 -9.49
N GLU A 239 -25.13 -10.30 -9.78
CA GLU A 239 -25.89 -11.06 -8.79
C GLU A 239 -25.00 -12.07 -8.05
N GLY A 240 -24.03 -12.68 -8.73
CA GLY A 240 -23.04 -13.57 -8.10
C GLY A 240 -22.08 -12.83 -7.18
N LYS A 241 -21.63 -11.64 -7.56
CA LYS A 241 -20.79 -10.76 -6.71
C LYS A 241 -21.56 -10.29 -5.47
N GLU A 242 -22.81 -9.85 -5.66
CA GLU A 242 -23.70 -9.41 -4.58
C GLU A 242 -23.99 -10.55 -3.61
N HIS A 243 -24.26 -11.76 -4.11
CA HIS A 243 -24.47 -12.93 -3.26
C HIS A 243 -23.22 -13.29 -2.45
N PHE A 244 -22.04 -13.30 -3.09
CA PHE A 244 -20.79 -13.51 -2.38
C PHE A 244 -20.60 -12.48 -1.26
N SER A 245 -20.76 -11.20 -1.57
CA SER A 245 -20.72 -10.11 -0.59
C SER A 245 -21.68 -10.34 0.57
N GLN A 246 -22.95 -10.63 0.32
CA GLN A 246 -23.96 -10.87 1.38
C GLN A 246 -23.60 -12.06 2.27
N THR A 247 -22.92 -13.07 1.73
CA THR A 247 -22.52 -14.25 2.50
C THR A 247 -21.27 -14.02 3.36
N THR A 248 -20.42 -13.06 3.02
CA THR A 248 -19.09 -12.88 3.63
C THR A 248 -18.88 -11.58 4.38
N ASP A 249 -19.63 -10.53 4.03
CA ASP A 249 -19.43 -9.17 4.55
C ASP A 249 -19.67 -9.08 6.06
N GLY A 250 -18.78 -8.37 6.76
CA GLY A 250 -18.81 -8.19 8.21
C GLY A 250 -18.65 -9.47 9.04
N LYS A 251 -18.10 -10.55 8.47
CA LYS A 251 -17.94 -11.84 9.14
C LYS A 251 -16.48 -12.29 9.23
N VAL A 252 -16.15 -12.88 10.38
CA VAL A 252 -14.95 -13.72 10.53
C VAL A 252 -15.23 -15.10 9.93
N LEU A 253 -14.54 -15.43 8.87
CA LEU A 253 -14.65 -16.70 8.15
C LEU A 253 -13.48 -17.62 8.47
N PHE A 254 -13.72 -18.92 8.36
CA PHE A 254 -12.64 -19.92 8.41
C PHE A 254 -12.14 -20.18 7.00
N ALA A 255 -10.85 -19.91 6.77
CA ALA A 255 -10.19 -20.19 5.52
C ALA A 255 -9.27 -21.41 5.64
N LYS A 256 -9.44 -22.38 4.74
CA LYS A 256 -8.44 -23.40 4.46
C LYS A 256 -7.57 -22.91 3.30
N VAL A 257 -6.28 -22.70 3.56
CA VAL A 257 -5.32 -22.33 2.52
C VAL A 257 -5.06 -23.55 1.64
N VAL A 258 -5.48 -23.49 0.38
CA VAL A 258 -5.32 -24.55 -0.61
C VAL A 258 -3.97 -24.43 -1.31
N LYS A 259 -3.62 -23.20 -1.70
CA LYS A 259 -2.42 -22.89 -2.46
C LYS A 259 -1.90 -21.51 -2.08
N ARG A 260 -0.58 -21.36 -2.06
CA ARG A 260 0.12 -20.10 -1.88
C ARG A 260 0.90 -19.77 -3.16
N PHE A 261 0.79 -18.53 -3.61
CA PHE A 261 1.55 -18.01 -4.73
C PHE A 261 2.82 -17.29 -4.24
N SER A 262 3.78 -17.06 -5.13
CA SER A 262 5.07 -16.43 -4.77
C SER A 262 4.93 -14.97 -4.33
N ASN A 263 3.87 -14.28 -4.78
CA ASN A 263 3.52 -12.91 -4.39
C ASN A 263 2.68 -12.85 -3.10
N CYS A 264 2.68 -13.90 -2.29
CA CYS A 264 1.86 -14.05 -1.08
C CYS A 264 0.34 -14.09 -1.30
N ALA A 265 -0.16 -14.04 -2.53
CA ALA A 265 -1.56 -14.31 -2.80
C ALA A 265 -1.90 -15.77 -2.46
N ILE A 266 -3.16 -16.04 -2.09
CA ILE A 266 -3.59 -17.37 -1.66
C ILE A 266 -4.90 -17.82 -2.32
N GLN A 267 -5.00 -19.10 -2.60
CA GLN A 267 -6.25 -19.74 -2.96
C GLN A 267 -6.84 -20.41 -1.71
N VAL A 268 -8.12 -20.16 -1.41
CA VAL A 268 -8.75 -20.56 -0.15
C VAL A 268 -10.10 -21.24 -0.34
N GLN A 269 -10.43 -22.22 0.52
CA GLN A 269 -11.82 -22.61 0.76
C GLN A 269 -12.34 -21.80 1.96
N LEU A 270 -13.45 -21.09 1.78
CA LEU A 270 -14.08 -20.28 2.82
C LEU A 270 -15.27 -20.99 3.45
N TYR A 271 -15.38 -20.87 4.76
CA TYR A 271 -16.48 -21.43 5.56
C TYR A 271 -17.03 -20.36 6.50
N ASP A 272 -18.33 -20.15 6.43
CA ASP A 272 -19.09 -19.43 7.45
C ASP A 272 -19.50 -20.43 8.53
N SER A 273 -19.01 -20.22 9.74
CA SER A 273 -19.32 -21.01 10.95
C SER A 273 -20.07 -20.19 12.01
N SER A 274 -20.68 -19.07 11.63
CA SER A 274 -21.49 -18.23 12.54
C SER A 274 -22.84 -18.86 12.91
N GLY A 275 -23.37 -19.76 12.07
CA GLY A 275 -24.61 -20.49 12.30
C GLY A 275 -24.44 -21.85 13.00
N GLU A 276 -25.53 -22.60 13.11
CA GLU A 276 -25.51 -23.97 13.68
C GLU A 276 -24.69 -24.97 12.84
N THR A 277 -24.55 -24.70 11.54
CA THR A 277 -23.84 -25.55 10.59
C THR A 277 -22.83 -24.74 9.80
N ASP A 278 -21.69 -25.38 9.48
CA ASP A 278 -20.72 -24.77 8.58
C ASP A 278 -21.27 -24.69 7.17
N VAL A 279 -21.25 -23.49 6.60
CA VAL A 279 -21.60 -23.24 5.21
C VAL A 279 -20.31 -23.03 4.42
N ASN A 280 -20.02 -23.92 3.48
CA ASN A 280 -18.96 -23.68 2.51
C ASN A 280 -19.45 -22.63 1.49
N ILE A 281 -18.73 -21.52 1.36
CA ILE A 281 -19.16 -20.39 0.53
C ILE A 281 -19.17 -20.74 -0.97
N ALA A 282 -18.24 -21.59 -1.41
CA ALA A 282 -18.19 -22.06 -2.79
C ALA A 282 -19.40 -22.95 -3.12
N ASP A 283 -19.81 -23.80 -2.18
CA ASP A 283 -20.99 -24.65 -2.31
C ASP A 283 -22.26 -23.79 -2.39
N ALA A 284 -22.40 -22.78 -1.53
CA ALA A 284 -23.53 -21.85 -1.53
C ALA A 284 -23.68 -21.08 -2.86
N LEU A 285 -22.57 -20.66 -3.47
CA LEU A 285 -22.57 -20.02 -4.79
C LEU A 285 -23.03 -20.96 -5.91
N VAL A 286 -22.63 -22.24 -5.85
CA VAL A 286 -23.04 -23.26 -6.83
C VAL A 286 -24.52 -23.60 -6.68
N GLU A 287 -25.00 -23.80 -5.45
CA GLU A 287 -26.40 -24.09 -5.15
C GLU A 287 -27.34 -22.96 -5.57
N SER A 288 -26.87 -21.71 -5.43
CA SER A 288 -27.59 -20.52 -5.87
C SER A 288 -27.51 -20.27 -7.39
N GLY A 289 -26.75 -21.10 -8.13
CA GLY A 289 -26.61 -20.99 -9.58
C GLY A 289 -25.69 -19.86 -10.07
N TYR A 290 -24.89 -19.27 -9.18
CA TYR A 290 -23.96 -18.17 -9.50
C TYR A 290 -22.56 -18.65 -9.84
N ALA A 291 -22.23 -19.90 -9.51
CA ALA A 291 -20.95 -20.53 -9.82
C ALA A 291 -21.11 -21.93 -10.40
N LYS A 292 -20.09 -22.41 -11.10
CA LYS A 292 -19.91 -23.82 -11.46
C LYS A 292 -18.62 -24.36 -10.85
N ARG A 293 -18.56 -25.67 -10.60
CA ARG A 293 -17.36 -26.32 -10.05
C ARG A 293 -16.26 -26.40 -11.08
N THR A 294 -15.03 -26.08 -10.68
CA THR A 294 -13.85 -26.27 -11.52
C THR A 294 -13.50 -27.77 -11.65
N THR A 295 -12.85 -28.15 -12.75
CA THR A 295 -12.35 -29.53 -12.95
C THR A 295 -11.18 -29.87 -12.04
N ASP A 296 -10.48 -28.86 -11.53
CA ASP A 296 -9.46 -28.99 -10.49
C ASP A 296 -10.15 -29.22 -9.15
N THR A 297 -10.54 -30.47 -8.89
CA THR A 297 -11.27 -30.85 -7.68
C THR A 297 -10.35 -30.81 -6.47
N VAL A 298 -10.38 -29.70 -5.73
CA VAL A 298 -9.98 -29.68 -4.32
C VAL A 298 -11.21 -30.12 -3.52
N SER A 299 -11.20 -31.34 -3.00
CA SER A 299 -12.32 -31.86 -2.20
C SER A 299 -12.62 -30.89 -1.04
N PRO A 300 -13.89 -30.59 -0.74
CA PRO A 300 -14.24 -29.80 0.43
C PRO A 300 -13.63 -30.44 1.68
N SER A 301 -12.74 -29.72 2.35
CA SER A 301 -12.18 -30.19 3.61
C SER A 301 -13.20 -29.90 4.71
N SER A 302 -13.42 -30.86 5.62
CA SER A 302 -14.37 -30.63 6.69
C SER A 302 -13.69 -29.94 7.87
N PRO A 303 -14.25 -28.85 8.44
CA PRO A 303 -13.76 -28.28 9.69
C PRO A 303 -13.96 -29.18 10.91
N LYS A 304 -14.37 -30.45 10.76
CA LYS A 304 -14.78 -31.36 11.85
C LYS A 304 -13.73 -31.57 12.96
N GLY A 305 -12.44 -31.35 12.69
CA GLY A 305 -11.37 -31.34 13.71
C GLY A 305 -11.24 -30.02 14.49
N ASN A 306 -12.02 -29.00 14.12
CA ASN A 306 -11.95 -27.62 14.60
C ASN A 306 -13.24 -27.20 15.33
N GLN A 307 -14.13 -28.12 15.75
CA GLN A 307 -15.35 -27.72 16.49
C GLN A 307 -15.04 -26.94 17.77
N GLY A 308 -14.07 -27.38 18.57
CA GLY A 308 -13.60 -26.62 19.74
C GLY A 308 -12.86 -25.32 19.39
N LEU A 309 -12.29 -25.21 18.19
CA LEU A 309 -11.69 -23.97 17.68
C LEU A 309 -12.74 -22.92 17.37
N LYS A 310 -13.89 -23.34 16.82
CA LYS A 310 -14.99 -22.43 16.50
C LYS A 310 -15.58 -21.82 17.76
N GLU A 311 -15.85 -22.62 18.77
CA GLU A 311 -16.38 -22.11 20.05
C GLU A 311 -15.42 -21.10 20.70
N LYS A 312 -14.10 -21.35 20.65
CA LYS A 312 -13.09 -20.41 21.15
C LYS A 312 -12.99 -19.14 20.29
N ILE A 313 -12.97 -19.24 18.96
CA ILE A 313 -12.85 -18.07 18.07
C ILE A 313 -14.13 -17.22 18.08
N VAL A 314 -15.31 -17.85 18.05
CA VAL A 314 -16.59 -17.14 18.21
C VAL A 314 -16.66 -16.43 19.56
N SER A 315 -16.02 -16.97 20.61
CA SER A 315 -15.90 -16.26 21.90
C SER A 315 -14.90 -15.10 21.90
N TRP A 316 -14.04 -14.99 20.88
CA TRP A 316 -13.05 -13.92 20.73
C TRP A 316 -13.51 -12.80 19.79
N VAL A 317 -14.53 -13.07 18.94
CA VAL A 317 -15.16 -12.05 18.10
C VAL A 317 -16.21 -11.32 18.96
N PRO A 318 -16.10 -9.99 19.17
CA PRO A 318 -17.15 -9.23 19.85
C PRO A 318 -18.47 -9.35 19.08
N GLY A 319 -19.55 -9.70 19.79
CA GLY A 319 -20.89 -9.86 19.22
C GLY A 319 -21.65 -8.55 19.00
#